data_AF-A0A4D4K816-F1
#
_entry.id   AF-A0A4D4K816-F1
#
_cell.length_a   1.000
_cell.length_b   1.000
_cell.length_c   1.000
_cell.angle_alpha   90.00
_cell.angle_beta   90.00
_cell.angle_gamma   90.00
#
_symmetry.space_group_name_H-M   'P 1'
#
loop_
_entity.id
_entity.type
_entity.pdbx_description
1 polymer ?
#
loop_
_entity_poly.entity_id
_entity_poly.type
_entity_poly.pdbx_seq_one_letter_code
_entity_poly.pdbx_strand_id
1 'polypeptide(L)'
;MGVPGPFPSFAGAPDGPVMGREEVDRALAKLAAEHEAIESSLLALQDHAGRRLLEGAELTGVTKDRWSTTEQAISLLWSYFDAYSEALTRARELRSRHRWPTQAELIELTELLCGTAITLPSSATLGGSPLLSEELSLDRLVDRMNRWYAEALGVIVSADAVWSALPARIDMLSAELHRTRSLAHSVGVRPGEHPSGTIWSRSPPS
;
A
#
# COMPACT_ATOMS: atom_id res chain seq x y z
N MET A 1 5.69 1.26 -14.26
CA MET A 1 5.52 0.04 -13.44
C MET A 1 4.04 -0.30 -13.46
N GLY A 2 3.67 -1.55 -13.72
CA GLY A 2 2.26 -1.96 -13.69
C GLY A 2 1.69 -1.70 -12.30
N VAL A 3 0.50 -1.11 -12.21
CA VAL A 3 -0.17 -0.91 -10.92
C VAL A 3 -0.53 -2.29 -10.39
N PRO A 4 -0.03 -2.70 -9.19
CA PRO A 4 -0.43 -3.97 -8.61
C PRO A 4 -1.94 -3.97 -8.35
N GLY A 5 -2.60 -5.04 -8.80
CA GLY A 5 -4.04 -5.21 -8.64
C GLY A 5 -4.41 -5.62 -7.22
N PRO A 6 -5.71 -5.55 -6.86
CA PRO A 6 -6.19 -6.09 -5.59
C PRO A 6 -5.87 -7.58 -5.45
N PHE A 7 -5.72 -8.04 -4.22
CA PHE A 7 -5.46 -9.44 -3.89
C PHE A 7 -6.63 -10.31 -4.37
N PRO A 8 -6.37 -11.44 -5.04
CA PRO A 8 -7.42 -12.36 -5.44
C PRO A 8 -7.98 -13.08 -4.20
N SER A 9 -9.29 -12.96 -3.91
CA SER A 9 -9.93 -13.85 -2.93
C SER A 9 -10.33 -15.15 -3.60
N PHE A 10 -9.87 -16.26 -3.03
CA PHE A 10 -10.13 -17.59 -3.55
C PHE A 10 -10.94 -18.47 -2.60
N ALA A 11 -11.32 -17.97 -1.43
CA ALA A 11 -12.16 -18.70 -0.50
C ALA A 11 -13.64 -18.70 -0.97
N GLY A 12 -13.97 -19.63 -1.87
CA GLY A 12 -15.37 -19.96 -2.15
C GLY A 12 -15.89 -20.91 -1.08
N ALA A 13 -16.98 -20.54 -0.40
CA ALA A 13 -17.63 -21.38 0.60
C ALA A 13 -18.07 -22.72 -0.03
N PRO A 14 -17.54 -23.87 0.42
CA PRO A 14 -18.20 -25.13 0.18
C PRO A 14 -19.28 -25.28 1.26
N ASP A 15 -20.53 -24.99 0.92
CA ASP A 15 -21.71 -25.44 1.67
C ASP A 15 -21.88 -26.97 1.45
N GLY A 16 -20.87 -27.75 1.84
CA GLY A 16 -20.78 -29.18 1.61
C GLY A 16 -20.25 -29.94 2.83
N PRO A 17 -20.49 -31.27 2.91
CA PRO A 17 -19.97 -32.11 4.00
C PRO A 17 -18.43 -32.02 4.07
N VAL A 18 -17.87 -32.35 5.25
CA VAL A 18 -16.42 -32.35 5.57
C VAL A 18 -15.56 -32.62 4.33
N MET A 19 -14.63 -31.71 4.04
CA MET A 19 -13.80 -31.78 2.84
C MET A 19 -13.06 -33.12 2.77
N GLY A 20 -13.12 -33.76 1.60
CA GLY A 20 -12.27 -34.91 1.31
C GLY A 20 -10.80 -34.49 1.24
N ARG A 21 -9.87 -35.43 1.39
CA ARG A 21 -8.42 -35.17 1.32
C ARG A 21 -8.00 -34.40 0.06
N GLU A 22 -8.48 -34.80 -1.11
CA GLU A 22 -8.14 -34.16 -2.38
C GLU A 22 -8.70 -32.73 -2.47
N GLU A 23 -9.82 -32.48 -1.80
CA GLU A 23 -10.42 -31.15 -1.72
C GLU A 23 -9.64 -30.25 -0.77
N VAL A 24 -9.20 -30.76 0.38
CA VAL A 24 -8.26 -30.08 1.28
C VAL A 24 -6.96 -29.74 0.56
N ASP A 25 -6.38 -30.68 -0.19
CA ASP A 25 -5.14 -30.46 -0.93
C ASP A 25 -5.31 -29.36 -2.00
N ARG A 26 -6.43 -29.36 -2.72
CA ARG A 26 -6.76 -28.29 -3.69
C ARG A 26 -6.96 -26.94 -3.00
N ALA A 27 -7.67 -26.91 -1.87
CA ALA A 27 -7.89 -25.69 -1.10
C ALA A 27 -6.55 -25.11 -0.60
N LEU A 28 -5.68 -25.93 -0.02
CA LEU A 28 -4.35 -25.52 0.43
C LEU A 28 -3.48 -25.00 -0.72
N ALA A 29 -3.52 -25.63 -1.89
CA ALA A 29 -2.80 -25.14 -3.07
C ALA A 29 -3.33 -23.78 -3.54
N LYS A 30 -4.65 -23.58 -3.48
CA LYS A 30 -5.29 -22.31 -3.82
C LYS A 30 -4.89 -21.18 -2.86
N LEU A 31 -4.93 -21.46 -1.56
CA LEU A 31 -4.51 -20.51 -0.51
C LEU A 31 -3.01 -20.21 -0.56
N ALA A 32 -2.19 -21.15 -1.03
CA ALA A 32 -0.77 -20.93 -1.28
C ALA A 32 -0.54 -19.93 -2.41
N ALA A 33 -1.26 -20.06 -3.52
CA ALA A 33 -1.19 -19.12 -4.62
C ALA A 33 -1.71 -17.72 -4.21
N GLU A 34 -2.76 -17.68 -3.39
CA GLU A 34 -3.27 -16.45 -2.79
C GLU A 34 -2.22 -15.75 -1.92
N HIS A 35 -1.55 -16.51 -1.05
CA HIS A 35 -0.47 -16.03 -0.19
C HIS A 35 0.64 -15.36 -0.98
N GLU A 36 1.14 -16.03 -2.02
CA GLU A 36 2.20 -15.53 -2.89
C GLU A 36 1.76 -14.25 -3.64
N ALA A 37 0.51 -14.21 -4.12
CA ALA A 37 -0.04 -13.03 -4.78
C ALA A 37 -0.16 -11.83 -3.82
N ILE A 38 -0.56 -12.07 -2.57
CA ILE A 38 -0.62 -11.05 -1.51
C ILE A 38 0.78 -10.54 -1.19
N GLU A 39 1.74 -11.44 -0.96
CA GLU A 39 3.13 -11.10 -0.66
C GLU A 39 3.74 -10.22 -1.75
N SER A 40 3.62 -10.65 -3.01
CA SER A 40 4.12 -9.91 -4.17
C SER A 40 3.53 -8.50 -4.26
N SER A 41 2.22 -8.38 -4.00
CA SER A 41 1.51 -7.10 -4.06
C SER A 41 1.86 -6.17 -2.90
N LEU A 42 2.14 -6.71 -1.70
CA LEU A 42 2.64 -5.94 -0.56
C LEU A 42 4.09 -5.49 -0.75
N LEU A 43 4.95 -6.33 -1.32
CA LEU A 43 6.32 -5.96 -1.68
C LEU A 43 6.32 -4.86 -2.75
N ALA A 44 5.48 -4.97 -3.78
CA ALA A 44 5.31 -3.93 -4.78
C ALA A 44 4.85 -2.58 -4.17
N LEU A 45 4.03 -2.62 -3.13
CA LEU A 45 3.61 -1.43 -2.39
C LEU A 45 4.79 -0.81 -1.61
N GLN A 46 5.66 -1.63 -1.02
CA GLN A 46 6.87 -1.15 -0.33
C GLN A 46 7.88 -0.53 -1.29
N ASP A 47 8.11 -1.14 -2.45
CA ASP A 47 9.09 -0.69 -3.43
C ASP A 47 8.63 0.52 -4.28
N HIS A 48 7.41 1.01 -4.05
CA HIS A 48 6.82 2.05 -4.88
C HIS A 48 7.60 3.38 -4.78
N ALA A 49 7.88 4.00 -5.93
CA ALA A 49 8.64 5.26 -5.98
C ALA A 49 7.96 6.40 -5.20
N GLY A 50 6.64 6.56 -5.34
CA GLY A 50 5.81 7.47 -4.53
C GLY A 50 5.99 7.31 -3.02
N ARG A 51 6.18 6.08 -2.51
CA ARG A 51 6.44 5.83 -1.08
C ARG A 51 7.81 6.35 -0.66
N ARG A 52 8.86 6.00 -1.41
CA ARG A 52 10.23 6.47 -1.09
C ARG A 52 10.32 8.00 -1.08
N LEU A 53 9.52 8.68 -1.90
CA LEU A 53 9.44 10.14 -1.92
C LEU A 53 8.77 10.71 -0.67
N LEU A 54 7.71 10.07 -0.18
CA LEU A 54 7.02 10.47 1.04
C LEU A 54 7.89 10.23 2.28
N GLU A 55 8.64 9.12 2.32
CA GLU A 55 9.57 8.80 3.41
C GLU A 55 10.80 9.73 3.42
N GLY A 56 11.28 10.15 2.25
CA GLY A 56 12.48 10.99 2.10
C GLY A 56 12.25 12.49 2.26
N ALA A 57 11.00 12.95 2.39
CA ALA A 57 10.66 14.37 2.44
C ALA A 57 10.28 14.82 3.87
N GLU A 58 10.64 16.05 4.25
CA GLU A 58 10.08 16.68 5.44
C GLU A 58 8.62 17.08 5.19
N LEU A 59 7.70 16.14 5.43
CA LEU A 59 6.27 16.35 5.24
C LEU A 59 5.70 17.25 6.33
N THR A 60 4.83 18.19 5.94
CA THR A 60 4.11 19.08 6.86
C THR A 60 2.62 19.15 6.51
N GLY A 61 1.80 19.52 7.49
CA GLY A 61 0.35 19.68 7.32
C GLY A 61 -0.36 18.40 6.86
N VAL A 62 -1.35 18.56 5.97
CA VAL A 62 -2.27 17.50 5.55
C VAL A 62 -1.56 16.29 4.93
N THR A 63 -0.45 16.49 4.20
CA THR A 63 0.31 15.39 3.61
C THR A 63 0.97 14.52 4.67
N LYS A 64 1.47 15.13 5.76
CA LYS A 64 2.05 14.41 6.89
C LYS A 64 0.99 13.56 7.61
N ASP A 65 -0.18 14.14 7.86
CA ASP A 65 -1.26 13.43 8.55
C ASP A 65 -1.75 12.23 7.72
N ARG A 66 -2.00 12.43 6.43
CA ARG A 66 -2.39 11.36 5.50
C ARG A 66 -1.32 10.29 5.36
N TRP A 67 -0.05 10.68 5.29
CA TRP A 67 1.05 9.73 5.23
C TRP A 67 1.17 8.91 6.51
N SER A 68 1.06 9.53 7.68
CA SER A 68 1.10 8.83 8.97
C SER A 68 -0.05 7.81 9.12
N THR A 69 -1.27 8.15 8.69
CA THR A 69 -2.38 7.19 8.63
C THR A 69 -2.07 6.04 7.66
N THR A 70 -1.48 6.35 6.51
CA THR A 70 -1.10 5.35 5.50
C THR A 70 -0.01 4.40 6.01
N GLU A 71 1.01 4.90 6.70
CA GLU A 71 2.07 4.09 7.31
C GLU A 71 1.52 3.11 8.36
N GLN A 72 0.57 3.58 9.17
CA GLN A 72 -0.13 2.73 10.14
C GLN A 72 -0.95 1.64 9.42
N ALA A 73 -1.69 2.00 8.38
CA ALA A 73 -2.45 1.03 7.58
C ALA A 73 -1.53 -0.03 6.94
N ILE A 74 -0.36 0.38 6.43
CA ILE A 74 0.62 -0.55 5.84
C ILE A 74 1.21 -1.47 6.91
N SER A 75 1.54 -0.96 8.09
CA SER A 75 1.99 -1.80 9.21
C SER A 75 0.94 -2.84 9.59
N LEU A 76 -0.34 -2.46 9.61
CA LEU A 76 -1.45 -3.38 9.88
C LEU A 76 -1.64 -4.43 8.79
N LEU A 77 -1.47 -4.06 7.52
CA LEU A 77 -1.50 -5.01 6.40
C LEU A 77 -0.47 -6.12 6.57
N TRP A 78 0.76 -5.78 6.99
CA TRP A 78 1.80 -6.77 7.27
C TRP A 78 1.44 -7.66 8.47
N SER A 79 0.90 -7.09 9.55
CA SER A 79 0.43 -7.90 10.69
C SER A 79 -0.68 -8.87 10.29
N TYR A 80 -1.59 -8.48 9.40
CA TYR A 80 -2.64 -9.35 8.86
C TYR A 80 -2.06 -10.45 7.96
N PHE A 81 -1.07 -10.11 7.14
CA PHE A 81 -0.35 -11.07 6.33
C PHE A 81 0.42 -12.10 7.17
N ASP A 82 1.05 -11.69 8.26
CA ASP A 82 1.74 -12.59 9.20
C ASP A 82 0.76 -13.58 9.83
N ALA A 83 -0.39 -13.09 10.31
CA ALA A 83 -1.44 -13.95 10.87
C ALA A 83 -2.00 -14.95 9.84
N TYR A 84 -2.19 -14.51 8.59
CA TYR A 84 -2.58 -15.39 7.49
C TYR A 84 -1.50 -16.45 7.21
N SER A 85 -0.23 -16.06 7.18
CA SER A 85 0.91 -16.94 6.93
C SER A 85 1.04 -18.02 8.01
N GLU A 86 0.82 -17.64 9.27
CA GLU A 86 0.80 -18.57 10.40
C GLU A 86 -0.36 -19.58 10.27
N ALA A 87 -1.57 -19.11 9.96
CA ALA A 87 -2.73 -19.98 9.76
C ALA A 87 -2.51 -21.00 8.62
N LEU A 88 -1.95 -20.55 7.49
CA LEU A 88 -1.62 -21.40 6.36
C LEU A 88 -0.52 -22.42 6.70
N THR A 89 0.47 -22.02 7.48
CA THR A 89 1.53 -22.93 7.97
C THR A 89 0.94 -24.00 8.89
N ARG A 90 0.10 -23.62 9.85
CA ARG A 90 -0.61 -24.57 10.73
C ARG A 90 -1.45 -25.58 9.94
N ALA A 91 -2.18 -25.12 8.93
CA ALA A 91 -3.00 -26.00 8.09
C ALA A 91 -2.15 -27.00 7.28
N ARG A 92 -1.00 -26.55 6.74
CA ARG A 92 -0.04 -27.44 6.05
C ARG A 92 0.59 -28.45 6.99
N GLU A 93 0.98 -28.03 8.19
CA GLU A 93 1.54 -28.92 9.21
C GLU A 93 0.53 -30.01 9.57
N LEU A 94 -0.71 -29.66 9.90
CA LEU A 94 -1.79 -30.62 10.19
C LEU A 94 -1.97 -31.62 9.05
N ARG A 95 -2.02 -31.15 7.80
CA ARG A 95 -2.15 -32.02 6.63
C ARG A 95 -0.93 -32.94 6.42
N SER A 96 0.26 -32.50 6.81
CA SER A 96 1.52 -33.24 6.61
C SER A 96 1.79 -34.31 7.67
N ARG A 97 1.15 -34.22 8.85
CA ARG A 97 1.33 -35.16 9.97
C ARG A 97 1.01 -36.61 9.61
N HIS A 98 -0.03 -36.83 8.80
CA HIS A 98 -0.47 -38.17 8.44
C HIS A 98 -0.68 -38.32 6.94
N ARG A 99 -0.19 -39.45 6.39
CA ARG A 99 -0.45 -39.86 5.00
C ARG A 99 -1.96 -40.06 4.76
N TRP A 100 -2.72 -40.40 5.80
CA TRP A 100 -4.17 -40.59 5.79
C TRP A 100 -4.76 -39.83 6.98
N PRO A 101 -5.28 -38.62 6.78
CA PRO A 101 -5.89 -37.86 7.86
C PRO A 101 -7.11 -38.59 8.43
N THR A 102 -7.29 -38.53 9.73
CA THR A 102 -8.50 -39.02 10.40
C THR A 102 -9.68 -38.10 10.13
N GLN A 103 -10.90 -38.59 10.33
CA GLN A 103 -12.10 -37.76 10.16
C GLN A 103 -12.09 -36.51 11.06
N ALA A 104 -11.52 -36.61 12.27
CA ALA A 104 -11.38 -35.48 13.18
C ALA A 104 -10.42 -34.41 12.62
N GLU A 105 -9.30 -34.83 12.03
CA GLU A 105 -8.35 -33.92 11.39
C GLU A 105 -8.93 -33.27 10.13
N LEU A 106 -9.75 -33.99 9.36
CA LEU A 106 -10.45 -33.41 8.20
C LEU A 106 -11.49 -32.37 8.62
N ILE A 107 -12.16 -32.56 9.76
CA ILE A 107 -13.07 -31.56 10.33
C ILE A 107 -12.28 -30.32 10.76
N GLU A 108 -11.19 -30.48 11.52
CA GLU A 108 -10.33 -29.38 11.96
C GLU A 108 -9.74 -28.62 10.76
N LEU A 109 -9.30 -29.33 9.72
CA LEU A 109 -8.83 -28.71 8.47
C LEU A 109 -9.95 -27.98 7.73
N THR A 110 -11.16 -28.55 7.70
CA THR A 110 -12.32 -27.88 7.07
C THR A 110 -12.69 -26.62 7.84
N GLU A 111 -12.66 -26.63 9.17
CA GLU A 111 -12.91 -25.45 10.01
C GLU A 111 -11.82 -24.38 9.85
N LEU A 112 -10.55 -24.76 9.74
CA LEU A 112 -9.47 -23.81 9.48
C LEU A 112 -9.53 -23.20 8.07
N LEU A 113 -9.96 -23.98 7.07
CA LEU A 113 -10.01 -23.56 5.66
C LEU A 113 -11.31 -22.82 5.30
N CYS A 114 -12.42 -23.18 5.92
CA CYS A 114 -13.76 -22.64 5.61
C CYS A 114 -14.33 -21.77 6.74
N GLY A 115 -13.79 -21.85 7.95
CA GLY A 115 -14.36 -21.28 9.16
C GLY A 115 -13.64 -20.05 9.73
N THR A 116 -14.25 -19.55 10.81
CA THR A 116 -13.89 -18.39 11.64
C THR A 116 -12.74 -18.74 12.59
N ALA A 117 -11.51 -18.77 12.11
CA ALA A 117 -10.38 -19.26 12.94
C ALA A 117 -9.12 -18.38 12.92
N ILE A 118 -9.24 -17.11 12.49
CA ILE A 118 -8.15 -16.15 12.62
C ILE A 118 -8.51 -15.15 13.71
N THR A 119 -7.97 -15.39 14.90
CA THR A 119 -8.00 -14.42 15.98
C THR A 119 -7.02 -13.31 15.65
N LEU A 120 -7.54 -12.21 15.11
CA LEU A 120 -6.73 -11.02 14.92
C LEU A 120 -6.50 -10.34 16.28
N PRO A 121 -5.27 -9.88 16.59
CA PRO A 121 -5.08 -8.98 17.72
C PRO A 121 -6.00 -7.76 17.50
N SER A 122 -6.61 -7.27 18.57
CA SER A 122 -7.46 -6.08 18.55
C SER A 122 -6.65 -4.88 18.03
N SER A 123 -6.62 -4.74 16.71
CA SER A 123 -6.00 -3.60 16.07
C SER A 123 -7.05 -2.50 16.09
N ALA A 124 -6.75 -1.47 16.87
CA ALA A 124 -7.47 -0.22 16.86
C ALA A 124 -7.76 0.16 15.41
N THR A 125 -9.05 0.19 15.07
CA THR A 125 -9.52 0.74 13.82
C THR A 125 -8.96 2.16 13.71
N LEU A 126 -8.37 2.49 12.55
CA LEU A 126 -8.10 3.86 12.15
C LEU A 126 -9.45 4.59 12.04
N GLY A 127 -9.98 5.08 13.16
CA GLY A 127 -11.32 5.69 13.23
C GLY A 127 -12.16 5.42 14.48
N GLY A 128 -11.71 4.57 15.40
CA GLY A 128 -12.34 4.47 16.73
C GLY A 128 -13.37 3.35 16.87
N SER A 129 -12.90 2.24 17.43
CA SER A 129 -13.44 1.49 18.56
C SER A 129 -12.63 0.18 18.62
N PRO A 130 -12.06 -0.22 19.77
CA PRO A 130 -11.35 -1.47 19.88
C PRO A 130 -12.37 -2.61 19.73
N LEU A 131 -12.37 -3.29 18.59
CA LEU A 131 -13.11 -4.53 18.44
C LEU A 131 -12.37 -5.59 19.26
N LEU A 132 -13.05 -6.13 20.27
CA LEU A 132 -12.71 -7.40 20.91
C LEU A 132 -12.38 -8.41 19.82
N SER A 133 -11.34 -9.24 20.02
CA SER A 133 -10.85 -10.24 19.08
C SER A 133 -11.96 -10.77 18.16
N GLU A 134 -11.91 -10.38 16.89
CA GLU A 134 -12.94 -10.72 15.92
C GLU A 134 -12.50 -12.02 15.23
N GLU A 135 -13.32 -13.07 15.35
CA GLU A 135 -13.14 -14.26 14.54
C GLU A 135 -13.62 -13.95 13.12
N LEU A 136 -12.67 -13.83 12.19
CA LEU A 136 -12.97 -13.61 10.77
C LEU A 136 -12.58 -14.86 9.98
N SER A 137 -13.39 -15.19 8.97
CA SER A 137 -13.00 -16.15 7.96
C SER A 137 -11.86 -15.58 7.11
N LEU A 138 -11.09 -16.47 6.49
CA LEU A 138 -9.95 -16.12 5.63
C LEU A 138 -10.36 -15.18 4.49
N ASP A 139 -11.54 -15.41 3.88
CA ASP A 139 -12.13 -14.55 2.85
C ASP A 139 -12.35 -13.11 3.34
N ARG A 140 -12.95 -12.97 4.52
CA ARG A 140 -13.24 -11.67 5.13
C ARG A 140 -11.97 -10.92 5.52
N LEU A 141 -10.93 -11.65 5.93
CA LEU A 141 -9.61 -11.07 6.17
C LEU A 141 -9.05 -10.47 4.88
N VAL A 142 -9.08 -11.21 3.78
CA VAL A 142 -8.56 -10.78 2.48
C VAL A 142 -9.35 -9.60 1.93
N ASP A 143 -10.67 -9.61 2.05
CA ASP A 143 -11.54 -8.46 1.73
C ASP A 143 -11.16 -7.19 2.53
N ARG A 144 -10.87 -7.36 3.82
CA ARG A 144 -10.47 -6.26 4.71
C ARG A 144 -9.07 -5.76 4.32
N MET A 145 -8.12 -6.66 4.06
CA MET A 145 -6.79 -6.31 3.56
C MET A 145 -6.87 -5.56 2.23
N ASN A 146 -7.71 -6.00 1.30
CA ASN A 146 -7.92 -5.35 0.00
C ASN A 146 -8.36 -3.89 0.14
N ARG A 147 -9.22 -3.60 1.13
CA ARG A 147 -9.68 -2.23 1.38
C ARG A 147 -8.55 -1.32 1.85
N TRP A 148 -7.79 -1.75 2.86
CA TRP A 148 -6.65 -1.00 3.38
C TRP A 148 -5.54 -0.85 2.35
N TYR A 149 -5.35 -1.89 1.53
CA TYR A 149 -4.41 -1.87 0.41
C TYR A 149 -4.78 -0.80 -0.62
N ALA A 150 -6.04 -0.77 -1.05
CA ALA A 150 -6.52 0.21 -2.02
C ALA A 150 -6.39 1.66 -1.50
N GLU A 151 -6.68 1.89 -0.22
CA GLU A 151 -6.53 3.19 0.41
C GLU A 151 -5.05 3.63 0.45
N ALA A 152 -4.16 2.76 0.92
CA ALA A 152 -2.72 3.04 0.98
C ALA A 152 -2.11 3.27 -0.41
N LEU A 153 -2.47 2.42 -1.38
CA LEU A 153 -2.02 2.55 -2.77
C LEU A 153 -2.52 3.87 -3.38
N GLY A 154 -3.74 4.30 -3.07
CA GLY A 154 -4.30 5.58 -3.54
C GLY A 154 -3.46 6.79 -3.13
N VAL A 155 -2.98 6.82 -1.88
CA VAL A 155 -2.09 7.90 -1.39
C VAL A 155 -0.74 7.85 -2.10
N ILE A 156 -0.15 6.67 -2.20
CA ILE A 156 1.17 6.47 -2.82
C ILE A 156 1.15 6.83 -4.31
N VAL A 157 0.14 6.39 -5.06
CA VAL A 157 -0.04 6.71 -6.49
C VAL A 157 -0.31 8.19 -6.70
N SER A 158 -1.07 8.83 -5.80
CA SER A 158 -1.29 10.28 -5.86
C SER A 158 0.02 11.06 -5.70
N ALA A 159 0.88 10.64 -4.76
CA ALA A 159 2.20 11.24 -4.58
C ALA A 159 3.10 11.02 -5.81
N ASP A 160 3.11 9.80 -6.35
CA ASP A 160 3.86 9.47 -7.56
C ASP A 160 3.41 10.28 -8.79
N ALA A 161 2.11 10.50 -8.96
CA ALA A 161 1.57 11.30 -10.05
C ALA A 161 1.99 12.77 -9.95
N VAL A 162 1.96 13.36 -8.74
CA VAL A 162 2.42 14.73 -8.51
C VAL A 162 3.90 14.86 -8.86
N TRP A 163 4.71 13.91 -8.41
CA TRP A 163 6.14 13.93 -8.67
C TRP A 163 6.46 13.69 -10.15
N SER A 164 5.80 12.75 -10.80
CA SER A 164 6.00 12.44 -12.22
C SER A 164 5.62 13.60 -13.14
N ALA A 165 4.69 14.46 -12.74
CA ALA A 165 4.30 15.65 -13.50
C ALA A 165 5.28 16.83 -13.33
N LEU A 166 6.13 16.81 -12.30
CA LEU A 166 6.96 17.94 -11.91
C LEU A 166 8.08 18.24 -12.92
N PRO A 167 8.84 17.27 -13.46
CA PRO A 167 9.88 17.53 -14.46
C PRO A 167 9.35 18.27 -15.69
N ALA A 168 8.26 17.78 -16.27
CA ALA A 168 7.66 18.40 -17.46
C ALA A 168 7.19 19.84 -17.19
N ARG A 169 6.68 20.13 -15.99
CA ARG A 169 6.31 21.49 -15.59
C ARG A 169 7.53 22.41 -15.44
N ILE A 170 8.62 21.91 -14.86
CA ILE A 170 9.88 22.66 -14.76
C ILE A 170 10.45 22.95 -16.15
N ASP A 171 10.43 21.97 -17.05
CA ASP A 171 10.94 22.14 -18.41
C ASP A 171 10.15 23.20 -19.17
N MET A 172 8.82 23.15 -19.07
CA MET A 172 7.93 24.16 -19.65
C MET A 172 8.22 25.56 -19.10
N LEU A 173 8.30 25.71 -17.77
CA LEU A 173 8.60 26.99 -17.13
C LEU A 173 9.99 27.52 -17.50
N SER A 174 10.98 26.63 -17.61
CA SER A 174 12.34 26.96 -18.03
C SER A 174 12.37 27.45 -19.49
N ALA A 175 11.59 26.81 -20.37
CA ALA A 175 11.46 27.22 -21.76
C ALA A 175 10.75 28.58 -21.91
N GLU A 176 9.73 28.87 -21.10
CA GLU A 176 9.09 30.19 -21.05
C GLU A 176 10.04 31.27 -20.51
N LEU A 177 10.80 30.97 -19.45
CA LEU A 177 11.83 31.87 -18.92
C LEU A 177 12.92 32.17 -19.95
N HIS A 178 13.35 31.16 -20.70
CA HIS A 178 14.33 31.35 -21.76
C HIS A 178 13.77 32.22 -22.90
N ARG A 179 12.53 31.97 -23.34
CA ARG A 179 11.85 32.77 -24.37
C ARG A 179 11.68 34.23 -23.96
N THR A 180 11.19 34.48 -22.75
CA THR A 180 11.02 35.85 -22.22
C THR A 180 12.35 36.59 -22.09
N ARG A 181 13.42 35.91 -21.65
CA ARG A 181 14.76 36.49 -21.59
C ARG A 181 15.32 36.81 -22.98
N SER A 182 15.15 35.94 -23.96
CA SER A 182 15.55 36.18 -25.35
C SER A 182 14.79 37.36 -25.96
N LEU A 183 13.49 37.48 -25.66
CA LEU A 183 12.68 38.63 -26.07
C LEU A 183 13.18 39.93 -25.43
N ALA A 184 13.41 39.94 -24.11
CA ALA A 184 13.96 41.10 -23.39
C ALA A 184 15.32 41.52 -23.97
N HIS A 185 16.20 40.56 -24.28
CA HIS A 185 17.48 40.84 -24.90
C HIS A 185 17.33 41.44 -26.31
N SER A 186 16.37 40.95 -27.10
CA SER A 186 16.11 41.45 -28.46
C SER A 186 15.60 42.90 -28.49
N VAL A 187 14.95 43.37 -27.42
CA VAL A 187 14.50 44.76 -27.26
C VAL A 187 15.50 45.63 -26.48
N GLY A 188 16.72 45.13 -26.24
CA GLY A 188 17.81 45.87 -25.59
C GLY A 188 17.71 45.96 -24.06
N VAL A 189 16.78 45.23 -23.43
CA VAL A 189 16.67 45.18 -21.97
C VAL A 189 17.70 44.21 -21.42
N ARG A 190 18.70 44.73 -20.70
CA ARG A 190 19.64 43.92 -19.91
C ARG A 190 19.16 43.79 -18.47
N PRO A 191 19.21 42.60 -17.85
CA PRO A 191 18.96 42.45 -16.43
C PRO A 191 19.96 43.30 -15.63
N GLY A 192 19.47 44.32 -14.92
CA GLY A 192 20.29 45.25 -14.13
C GLY A 192 20.50 46.65 -14.73
N GLU A 193 20.16 46.88 -16.00
CA GLU A 193 20.29 48.21 -16.66
C GLU A 193 18.91 48.85 -16.94
N HIS A 194 17.90 48.53 -16.13
CA HIS A 194 16.66 49.32 -16.17
C HIS A 194 16.88 50.64 -15.42
N PRO A 195 16.56 51.81 -16.03
CA PRO A 195 16.72 53.13 -15.40
C PRO A 195 15.86 53.33 -14.14
N SER A 196 14.98 52.37 -13.80
CA SER A 196 14.17 52.36 -12.58
C SER A 196 14.88 51.73 -11.36
N GLY A 197 16.05 51.11 -11.53
CA GLY A 197 16.76 50.37 -10.48
C GLY A 197 17.78 51.16 -9.66
N THR A 198 18.15 52.38 -10.07
CA THR A 198 19.23 53.16 -9.42
C THR A 198 18.69 54.38 -8.69
N ILE A 199 17.89 54.20 -7.63
CA ILE A 199 17.64 55.26 -6.63
C ILE A 199 17.59 54.66 -5.23
N TRP A 200 18.67 54.05 -4.75
CA TRP A 200 18.92 53.98 -3.30
C TRP A 200 20.37 53.63 -2.94
N SER A 201 21.31 54.53 -3.21
CA SER A 201 22.59 54.53 -2.50
C SER A 201 23.14 55.96 -2.44
N ARG A 202 22.62 56.76 -1.51
CA ARG A 202 23.22 58.04 -1.14
C ARG A 202 23.68 57.93 0.30
N SER A 203 24.98 57.67 0.49
CA SER A 203 25.66 57.84 1.78
C SER A 203 25.57 59.31 2.22
N PRO A 204 25.40 59.62 3.51
CA PRO A 204 25.65 60.96 4.02
C PRO A 204 27.15 61.15 4.32
N PRO A 205 27.71 62.36 4.09
CA PRO A 205 29.09 62.67 4.37
C PRO A 205 29.34 62.97 5.87
N SER A 206 30.60 62.69 6.24
CA SER A 206 31.43 63.04 7.42
C SER A 206 30.81 63.77 8.61
#